data_AF-A0A8S0G1Y3-F1
#
_entry.id   AF-A0A8S0G1Y3-F1
#
_cell.length_a   1.000
_cell.length_b   1.000
_cell.length_c   1.000
_cell.angle_alpha   90.00
_cell.angle_beta   90.00
_cell.angle_gamma   90.00
#
_symmetry.space_group_name_H-M   'P 1'
#
loop_
_entity.id
_entity.type
_entity.pdbx_description
1 polymer ?
#
loop_
_entity_poly.entity_id
_entity_poly.type
_entity_poly.pdbx_seq_one_letter_code
_entity_poly.pdbx_strand_id
1 'polypeptide(L)'
;MKGKLMLSAQLRHNAVNRHKFCVDYDDYMPDCAANRLLHSALDKLLSLKLSSENQRWLYELRFAFDGIPLSRDIERDINNLRLERGMAHYNEPMAWAQLILRGMSPSALQGNTKAISLLFPMEAVFESFVAQTLPYELPSHLKVIPQAATYSLVIRSTGLTIALNFGRIC
;
A
#
# COMPACT_ATOMS: atom_id res chain seq x y z
N MET A 1 3.86 -3.45 -42.14
CA MET A 1 5.04 -3.73 -41.28
C MET A 1 5.52 -2.42 -40.69
N LYS A 2 5.51 -2.29 -39.35
CA LYS A 2 6.07 -1.14 -38.63
C LYS A 2 7.03 -1.71 -37.59
N GLY A 3 8.31 -1.32 -37.66
CA GLY A 3 9.38 -1.81 -36.78
C GLY A 3 10.75 -1.72 -37.47
N LYS A 4 11.78 -1.31 -36.72
CA LYS A 4 13.15 -1.13 -37.24
C LYS A 4 13.86 -2.48 -37.26
N LEU A 5 14.24 -2.94 -38.45
CA LEU A 5 14.87 -4.24 -38.64
C LEU A 5 16.35 -4.19 -38.22
N MET A 6 16.73 -4.96 -37.21
CA MET A 6 18.11 -5.05 -36.72
C MET A 6 18.92 -6.01 -37.57
N LEU A 7 19.36 -5.52 -38.74
CA LEU A 7 20.13 -6.26 -39.76
C LEU A 7 21.37 -6.96 -39.19
N SER A 8 22.04 -6.34 -38.21
CA SER A 8 23.28 -6.86 -37.60
C SER A 8 23.08 -8.08 -36.70
N ALA A 9 21.89 -8.23 -36.09
CA ALA A 9 21.53 -9.43 -35.32
C ALA A 9 21.04 -10.55 -36.24
N GLN A 10 20.29 -10.21 -37.30
CA GLN A 10 19.75 -11.16 -38.26
C GLN A 10 20.84 -11.85 -39.10
N LEU A 11 21.90 -11.14 -39.48
CA LEU A 11 23.05 -11.71 -40.20
C LEU A 11 23.89 -12.68 -39.33
N ARG A 12 23.96 -12.45 -38.02
CA ARG A 12 24.76 -13.28 -37.11
C ARG A 12 24.08 -14.58 -36.69
N HIS A 13 22.74 -14.60 -36.56
CA HIS A 13 22.02 -15.78 -36.05
C HIS A 13 21.15 -16.52 -37.08
N ASN A 14 20.78 -15.91 -38.22
CA ASN A 14 19.80 -16.47 -39.16
C ASN A 14 20.28 -16.57 -40.62
N ALA A 15 21.56 -16.87 -40.84
CA ALA A 15 22.08 -17.14 -42.19
C ALA A 15 21.43 -18.38 -42.85
N VAL A 16 20.95 -19.34 -42.05
CA VAL A 16 20.45 -20.64 -42.54
C VAL A 16 18.91 -20.76 -42.51
N ASN A 17 18.21 -20.09 -41.59
CA ASN A 17 16.73 -20.12 -41.50
C ASN A 17 16.09 -18.78 -41.89
N ARG A 18 15.89 -18.59 -43.19
CA ARG A 18 15.34 -17.36 -43.84
C ARG A 18 13.90 -17.00 -43.45
N HIS A 19 13.23 -17.85 -42.66
CA HIS A 19 11.83 -17.68 -42.24
C HIS A 19 11.67 -17.13 -40.82
N LYS A 20 12.77 -16.91 -40.07
CA LYS A 20 12.73 -16.28 -38.75
C LYS A 20 13.33 -14.87 -38.81
N PHE A 21 12.48 -13.86 -38.75
CA PHE A 21 12.89 -12.46 -38.63
C PHE A 21 13.19 -12.15 -37.15
N CYS A 22 14.38 -11.62 -36.85
CA CYS A 22 14.72 -11.10 -35.53
C CYS A 22 14.17 -9.67 -35.47
N VAL A 23 12.92 -9.53 -35.04
CA VAL A 23 12.28 -8.23 -34.86
C VAL A 23 12.37 -7.88 -33.39
N ASP A 24 12.91 -6.70 -33.09
CA ASP A 24 12.81 -6.08 -31.77
C ASP A 24 11.35 -5.60 -31.64
N TYR A 25 10.49 -6.48 -31.13
CA TYR A 25 9.15 -6.11 -30.71
C TYR A 25 9.26 -5.69 -29.25
N ASP A 26 8.83 -4.46 -28.93
CA ASP A 26 8.38 -4.13 -27.57
C ASP A 26 7.12 -4.95 -27.31
N ASP A 27 7.28 -6.25 -27.06
CA ASP A 27 6.19 -7.07 -26.53
C ASP A 27 5.84 -6.46 -25.19
N TYR A 28 4.66 -5.84 -25.12
CA TYR A 28 4.06 -5.40 -23.86
C TYR A 28 3.90 -6.65 -22.99
N MET A 29 4.88 -6.91 -22.12
CA MET A 29 4.83 -8.00 -21.16
C MET A 29 4.02 -7.51 -19.95
N PRO A 30 2.79 -8.01 -19.74
CA PRO A 30 1.98 -7.60 -18.59
C PRO A 30 2.62 -8.00 -17.26
N ASP A 31 3.47 -9.03 -17.24
CA ASP A 31 4.27 -9.42 -16.08
C ASP A 31 5.54 -8.56 -15.95
N CYS A 32 5.38 -7.36 -15.40
CA CYS A 32 6.47 -6.47 -15.02
C CYS A 32 6.49 -6.24 -13.49
N ALA A 33 7.64 -5.82 -12.95
CA ALA A 33 7.79 -5.57 -11.52
C ALA A 33 6.74 -4.58 -10.98
N ALA A 34 6.39 -3.55 -11.76
CA ALA A 34 5.36 -2.58 -11.39
C ALA A 34 3.99 -3.26 -11.20
N ASN A 35 3.58 -4.12 -12.15
CA ASN A 35 2.29 -4.78 -12.08
C ASN A 35 2.25 -5.86 -10.99
N ARG A 36 3.35 -6.59 -10.77
CA ARG A 36 3.44 -7.53 -9.65
C ARG A 36 3.29 -6.83 -8.30
N LEU A 37 3.92 -5.67 -8.12
CA LEU A 37 3.79 -4.87 -6.91
C LEU A 37 2.36 -4.35 -6.71
N LEU A 38 1.74 -3.80 -7.76
CA LEU A 38 0.35 -3.35 -7.70
C LEU A 38 -0.62 -4.48 -7.36
N HIS A 39 -0.49 -5.64 -8.03
CA HIS A 39 -1.32 -6.80 -7.75
C HIS A 39 -1.15 -7.26 -6.29
N SER A 40 0.09 -7.30 -5.79
CA SER A 40 0.38 -7.65 -4.40
C SER A 40 -0.22 -6.65 -3.41
N ALA A 41 -0.21 -5.35 -3.73
CA ALA A 41 -0.82 -4.34 -2.90
C ALA A 41 -2.34 -4.49 -2.83
N LEU A 42 -2.99 -4.74 -3.97
CA LEU A 42 -4.44 -5.02 -4.03
C LEU A 42 -4.82 -6.28 -3.24
N ASP A 43 -4.02 -7.35 -3.36
CA ASP A 43 -4.23 -8.59 -2.61
C ASP A 43 -4.11 -8.35 -1.10
N LYS A 44 -3.12 -7.54 -0.65
CA LYS A 44 -2.99 -7.14 0.75
C LYS A 44 -4.18 -6.31 1.22
N LEU A 45 -4.71 -5.40 0.41
CA LEU A 45 -5.89 -4.60 0.76
C LEU A 45 -7.16 -5.45 0.91
N LEU A 46 -7.30 -6.54 0.16
CA LEU A 46 -8.45 -7.46 0.30
C LEU A 46 -8.50 -8.18 1.65
N SER A 47 -7.36 -8.31 2.34
CA SER A 47 -7.32 -8.85 3.70
C SER A 47 -7.90 -7.90 4.76
N LEU A 48 -8.07 -6.61 4.41
CA LEU A 48 -8.57 -5.58 5.31
C LEU A 48 -10.11 -5.49 5.26
N LYS A 49 -10.71 -5.13 6.40
CA LYS A 49 -12.15 -4.86 6.48
C LYS A 49 -12.44 -3.43 5.98
N LEU A 50 -12.63 -3.29 4.68
CA LEU A 50 -12.99 -2.04 4.01
C LEU A 50 -14.51 -1.93 3.81
N SER A 51 -14.99 -0.74 3.42
CA SER A 51 -16.40 -0.56 3.04
C SER A 51 -16.80 -1.43 1.85
N SER A 52 -18.09 -1.74 1.70
CA SER A 52 -18.61 -2.56 0.60
C SER A 52 -18.27 -1.98 -0.78
N GLU A 53 -18.31 -0.65 -0.91
CA GLU A 53 -17.89 0.04 -2.13
C GLU A 53 -16.42 -0.19 -2.42
N ASN A 54 -15.52 0.06 -1.47
CA ASN A 54 -14.09 -0.15 -1.66
C ASN A 54 -13.75 -1.61 -1.98
N GLN A 55 -14.45 -2.56 -1.35
CA GLN A 55 -14.30 -3.98 -1.67
C GLN A 55 -14.70 -4.28 -3.11
N ARG A 56 -15.81 -3.72 -3.62
CA ARG A 56 -16.22 -3.88 -5.03
C ARG A 56 -15.13 -3.39 -5.98
N TRP A 57 -14.62 -2.18 -5.75
CA TRP A 57 -13.56 -1.59 -6.57
C TRP A 57 -12.27 -2.43 -6.52
N LEU A 58 -11.91 -2.98 -5.36
CA LEU A 58 -10.74 -3.87 -5.24
C LEU A 58 -10.89 -5.15 -6.06
N TYR A 59 -12.07 -5.77 -6.07
CA TYR A 59 -12.30 -6.96 -6.90
C TYR A 59 -12.21 -6.64 -8.40
N GLU A 60 -12.80 -5.53 -8.84
CA GLU A 60 -12.71 -5.06 -10.23
C GLU A 60 -11.26 -4.79 -10.65
N LEU A 61 -10.51 -4.07 -9.80
CA LEU A 61 -9.10 -3.78 -10.06
C LEU A 61 -8.26 -5.05 -10.07
N ARG A 62 -8.44 -5.96 -9.10
CA ARG A 62 -7.69 -7.22 -9.05
C ARG A 62 -7.96 -8.08 -10.28
N PHE A 63 -9.20 -8.11 -10.76
CA PHE A 63 -9.55 -8.82 -11.99
C PHE A 63 -8.75 -8.30 -13.20
N ALA A 64 -8.44 -6.99 -13.26
CA ALA A 64 -7.60 -6.44 -14.32
C ALA A 64 -6.14 -6.93 -14.27
N PHE A 65 -5.68 -7.49 -13.14
CA PHE A 65 -4.36 -8.11 -12.98
C PHE A 65 -4.41 -9.64 -13.07
N ASP A 66 -5.52 -10.24 -13.52
CA ASP A 66 -5.62 -11.68 -13.71
C ASP A 66 -4.56 -12.17 -14.71
N GLY A 67 -3.88 -13.27 -14.36
CA GLY A 67 -2.72 -13.77 -15.10
C GLY A 67 -1.36 -13.12 -14.76
N ILE A 68 -1.31 -12.10 -13.90
CA ILE A 68 -0.06 -11.52 -13.39
C ILE A 68 0.24 -12.13 -12.02
N PRO A 69 1.42 -12.75 -11.81
CA PRO A 69 1.73 -13.35 -10.52
C PRO A 69 1.88 -12.29 -9.43
N LEU A 70 1.60 -12.67 -8.18
CA LEU A 70 1.98 -11.87 -7.02
C LEU A 70 3.51 -11.78 -6.91
N SER A 71 3.99 -10.69 -6.33
CA SER A 71 5.42 -10.50 -6.04
C SER A 71 5.87 -11.52 -5.01
N ARG A 72 6.94 -12.26 -5.33
CA ARG A 72 7.55 -13.23 -4.42
C ARG A 72 8.49 -12.56 -3.42
N ASP A 73 9.04 -11.41 -3.81
CA ASP A 73 9.99 -10.63 -3.03
C ASP A 73 9.76 -9.16 -3.35
N ILE A 74 9.03 -8.50 -2.45
CA ILE A 74 8.59 -7.11 -2.59
C ILE A 74 9.80 -6.18 -2.73
N GLU A 75 10.83 -6.35 -1.89
CA GLU A 75 11.99 -5.46 -1.91
C GLU A 75 12.83 -5.65 -3.17
N ARG A 76 12.94 -6.89 -3.66
CA ARG A 76 13.58 -7.17 -4.95
C ARG A 76 12.79 -6.53 -6.11
N ASP A 77 11.47 -6.64 -6.14
CA ASP A 77 10.67 -6.03 -7.20
C ASP A 77 10.69 -4.49 -7.12
N ILE A 78 10.74 -3.90 -5.92
CA ILE A 78 10.94 -2.45 -5.73
C ILE A 78 12.32 -2.03 -6.27
N ASN A 79 13.39 -2.77 -5.97
CA ASN A 79 14.74 -2.45 -6.45
C ASN A 79 14.88 -2.60 -7.98
N ASN A 80 14.11 -3.51 -8.58
CA ASN A 80 14.08 -3.71 -10.03
C ASN A 80 13.09 -2.78 -10.75
N LEU A 81 12.31 -1.99 -10.00
CA LEU A 81 11.34 -1.07 -10.56
C LEU A 81 12.06 0.04 -11.35
N ARG A 82 11.88 0.03 -12.66
CA ARG A 82 12.38 1.09 -13.55
C ARG A 82 11.19 1.83 -14.15
N LEU A 83 10.83 2.95 -13.53
CA LEU A 83 9.80 3.85 -14.06
C LEU A 83 10.42 4.67 -15.20
N GLU A 84 10.26 4.18 -16.42
CA GLU A 84 10.73 4.87 -17.62
C GLU A 84 9.84 6.09 -17.96
N ARG A 85 10.29 6.94 -18.90
CA ARG A 85 9.58 8.17 -19.29
C ARG A 85 8.13 7.94 -19.73
N GLY A 86 7.77 6.74 -20.22
CA GLY A 86 6.40 6.38 -20.59
C GLY A 86 5.51 5.91 -19.42
N MET A 87 6.09 5.69 -18.23
CA MET A 87 5.40 5.10 -17.07
C MET A 87 5.05 6.15 -15.99
N ALA A 88 4.94 7.43 -16.37
CA ALA A 88 4.67 8.50 -15.42
C ALA A 88 3.35 8.31 -14.63
N HIS A 89 2.38 7.62 -15.23
CA HIS A 89 1.09 7.27 -14.62
C HIS A 89 1.22 6.24 -13.49
N TYR A 90 2.31 5.46 -13.42
CA TYR A 90 2.58 4.54 -12.32
C TYR A 90 3.11 5.23 -11.07
N ASN A 91 3.63 6.47 -11.17
CA ASN A 91 4.28 7.14 -10.04
C ASN A 91 3.41 7.19 -8.78
N GLU A 92 2.18 7.66 -8.91
CA GLU A 92 1.26 7.83 -7.77
C GLU A 92 0.76 6.47 -7.25
N PRO A 93 0.18 5.58 -8.07
CA PRO A 93 -0.24 4.25 -7.59
C PRO A 93 0.90 3.44 -6.97
N MET A 94 2.13 3.60 -7.48
CA MET A 94 3.29 2.90 -6.96
C MET A 94 3.71 3.41 -5.58
N ALA A 95 3.63 4.72 -5.33
CA ALA A 95 3.89 5.27 -4.00
C ALA A 95 2.92 4.68 -2.96
N TRP A 96 1.64 4.59 -3.31
CA TRP A 96 0.63 3.94 -2.47
C TRP A 96 0.90 2.45 -2.29
N ALA A 97 1.23 1.72 -3.36
CA ALA A 97 1.54 0.31 -3.28
C ALA A 97 2.74 0.03 -2.37
N GLN A 98 3.81 0.82 -2.46
CA GLN A 98 4.97 0.70 -1.56
C GLN A 98 4.58 0.95 -0.11
N LEU A 99 3.79 2.00 0.16
CA LEU A 99 3.29 2.30 1.50
C LEU A 99 2.46 1.14 2.07
N ILE A 100 1.52 0.61 1.29
CA ILE A 100 0.66 -0.52 1.68
C ILE A 100 1.50 -1.77 1.96
N LEU A 101 2.40 -2.12 1.02
CA LEU A 101 3.22 -3.33 1.10
C LEU A 101 4.18 -3.29 2.30
N ARG A 102 4.74 -2.12 2.63
CA ARG A 102 5.60 -1.90 3.80
C ARG A 102 4.86 -1.67 5.12
N GLY A 103 3.53 -1.89 5.14
CA GLY A 103 2.75 -1.90 6.37
C GLY A 103 2.24 -0.54 6.83
N MET A 104 2.04 0.40 5.90
CA MET A 104 1.51 1.74 6.15
C MET A 104 2.34 2.59 7.12
N SER A 105 3.61 2.22 7.34
CA SER A 105 4.50 3.04 8.15
C SER A 105 4.95 4.27 7.35
N PRO A 106 4.77 5.50 7.85
CA PRO A 106 5.30 6.70 7.20
C PRO A 106 6.83 6.66 7.01
N SER A 107 7.54 5.94 7.90
CA SER A 107 8.99 5.73 7.78
C SER A 107 9.37 4.85 6.58
N ALA A 108 8.42 4.14 5.99
CA ALA A 108 8.65 3.25 4.86
C ALA A 108 8.85 3.98 3.53
N LEU A 109 8.54 5.27 3.46
CA LEU A 109 8.77 6.11 2.28
C LEU A 109 10.11 6.87 2.39
N GLN A 110 11.21 6.14 2.60
CA GLN A 110 12.55 6.74 2.62
C GLN A 110 13.10 6.84 1.20
N GLY A 111 13.26 8.06 0.65
CA GLY A 111 13.81 8.29 -0.69
C GLY A 111 13.25 9.54 -1.40
N ASN A 112 13.59 9.73 -2.68
CA ASN A 112 13.12 10.83 -3.54
C ASN A 112 11.65 10.67 -4.01
N THR A 113 10.90 9.78 -3.38
CA THR A 113 9.49 9.52 -3.67
C THR A 113 8.66 10.57 -2.93
N LYS A 114 7.71 11.22 -3.61
CA LYS A 114 6.81 12.20 -2.99
C LYS A 114 6.20 11.58 -1.72
N ALA A 115 6.55 12.12 -0.56
CA ALA A 115 6.07 11.60 0.72
C ALA A 115 4.55 11.72 0.78
N ILE A 116 3.86 10.59 0.87
CA ILE A 116 2.42 10.55 1.14
C ILE A 116 2.24 11.07 2.57
N SER A 117 1.70 12.26 2.71
CA SER A 117 1.40 12.86 4.01
C SER A 117 0.04 12.34 4.49
N LEU A 118 0.06 11.41 5.44
CA LEU A 118 -1.13 10.99 6.17
C LEU A 118 -1.28 11.88 7.41
N LEU A 119 -2.28 12.77 7.39
CA LEU A 119 -2.67 13.56 8.55
C LEU A 119 -3.76 12.80 9.30
N PHE A 120 -3.47 12.42 10.54
CA PHE A 120 -4.45 11.78 11.42
C PHE A 120 -4.97 12.77 12.46
N PRO A 121 -6.25 12.71 12.85
CA PRO A 121 -6.75 13.40 14.02
C PRO A 121 -6.10 12.76 15.26
N MET A 122 -5.00 13.35 15.74
CA MET A 122 -4.18 12.77 16.80
C MET A 122 -4.95 12.56 18.10
N GLU A 123 -5.99 13.36 18.34
CA GLU A 123 -6.90 13.25 19.48
C GLU A 123 -7.63 11.91 19.46
N ALA A 124 -8.23 11.54 18.32
CA ALA A 124 -8.98 10.30 18.18
C ALA A 124 -8.06 9.06 18.18
N VAL A 125 -6.87 9.18 17.58
CA VAL A 125 -5.85 8.12 17.61
C VAL A 125 -5.39 7.87 19.04
N PHE A 126 -5.06 8.92 19.77
CA PHE A 126 -4.65 8.83 21.16
C PHE A 126 -5.76 8.25 22.06
N GLU A 127 -7.00 8.75 21.93
CA GLU A 127 -8.13 8.24 22.71
C GLU A 127 -8.35 6.75 22.46
N SER A 128 -8.35 6.33 21.21
CA SER A 128 -8.52 4.92 20.84
C SER A 128 -7.38 4.05 21.39
N PHE A 129 -6.15 4.56 21.40
CA PHE A 129 -4.99 3.87 21.95
C PHE A 129 -5.11 3.68 23.45
N VAL A 130 -5.41 4.75 24.20
CA VAL A 130 -5.55 4.68 25.67
C VAL A 130 -6.75 3.80 26.04
N ALA A 131 -7.89 3.92 25.37
CA ALA A 131 -9.07 3.11 25.64
C ALA A 131 -8.82 1.60 25.46
N GLN A 132 -7.93 1.22 24.54
CA GLN A 132 -7.57 -0.18 24.29
C GLN A 132 -6.47 -0.68 25.23
N THR A 133 -5.45 0.12 25.51
CA THR A 133 -4.26 -0.32 26.27
C THR A 133 -4.46 -0.24 27.78
N LEU A 134 -5.14 0.81 28.26
CA LEU A 134 -5.29 1.08 29.67
C LEU A 134 -6.04 0.00 30.46
N PRO A 135 -7.07 -0.70 29.92
CA PRO A 135 -7.73 -1.79 30.64
C PRO A 135 -6.79 -2.96 31.02
N TYR A 136 -5.70 -3.19 30.27
CA TYR A 136 -4.75 -4.26 30.56
C TYR A 136 -3.80 -3.93 31.72
N GLU A 137 -3.54 -2.64 31.94
CA GLU A 137 -2.67 -2.13 33.00
C GLU A 137 -3.44 -1.81 34.29
N LEU A 138 -4.78 -1.84 34.23
CA LEU A 138 -5.64 -1.48 35.35
C LEU A 138 -6.02 -2.69 36.21
N PRO A 139 -6.03 -2.52 37.55
CA PRO A 139 -6.67 -3.45 38.48
C PRO A 139 -8.11 -3.79 38.06
N SER A 140 -8.53 -5.05 38.27
CA SER A 140 -9.84 -5.58 37.85
C SER A 140 -11.09 -4.85 38.38
N HIS A 141 -10.93 -3.98 39.38
CA HIS A 141 -12.01 -3.16 39.93
C HIS A 141 -12.14 -1.78 39.25
N LEU A 142 -11.24 -1.45 38.32
CA LEU A 142 -11.25 -0.21 37.55
C LEU A 142 -11.78 -0.45 36.14
N LYS A 143 -12.69 0.41 35.70
CA LYS A 143 -13.18 0.44 34.32
C LYS A 143 -12.78 1.73 33.64
N VAL A 144 -12.35 1.60 32.39
CA VAL A 144 -12.10 2.72 31.47
C VAL A 144 -13.38 3.03 30.74
N ILE A 145 -13.80 4.29 30.75
CA ILE A 145 -14.96 4.76 30.00
C ILE A 145 -14.47 5.81 28.99
N PRO A 146 -14.53 5.52 27.67
CA PRO A 146 -14.29 6.52 26.64
C PRO A 146 -15.44 7.54 26.61
N GLN A 147 -15.16 8.78 26.23
CA GLN A 147 -16.13 9.88 26.12
C GLN A 147 -16.91 10.23 27.40
N ALA A 148 -16.22 10.47 28.51
CA ALA A 148 -16.86 11.19 29.61
C ALA A 148 -16.92 12.68 29.25
N ALA A 149 -18.10 13.22 28.94
CA ALA A 149 -18.27 14.62 28.52
C ALA A 149 -17.84 15.69 29.56
N THR A 150 -17.29 15.31 30.72
CA THR A 150 -17.16 16.20 31.88
C THR A 150 -15.83 16.13 32.65
N TYR A 151 -14.89 15.21 32.35
CA TYR A 151 -13.75 14.99 33.26
C TYR A 151 -12.39 14.84 32.59
N SER A 152 -11.48 15.79 32.82
CA SER A 152 -10.05 15.65 32.49
C SER A 152 -9.35 14.66 33.42
N LEU A 153 -8.24 14.10 32.91
CA LEU A 153 -7.43 13.02 33.50
C LEU A 153 -7.26 13.12 35.03
N VAL A 154 -7.97 12.21 35.71
CA VAL A 154 -7.93 11.84 37.14
C VAL A 154 -8.46 12.89 38.11
N ILE A 155 -9.69 12.67 38.61
CA ILE A 155 -10.15 13.20 39.90
C ILE A 155 -10.32 12.03 40.87
N ARG A 156 -9.50 12.04 41.91
CA ARG A 156 -9.57 11.12 43.04
C ARG A 156 -10.77 11.53 43.90
N SER A 157 -11.91 10.88 43.70
CA SER A 157 -13.04 10.94 44.64
C SER A 157 -13.72 9.58 44.70
N THR A 158 -13.80 9.05 45.91
CA THR A 158 -14.41 7.81 46.39
C THR A 158 -15.42 7.15 45.43
N GLY A 159 -14.95 6.15 44.68
CA GLY A 159 -15.71 5.39 43.67
C GLY A 159 -14.93 5.24 42.37
N LEU A 160 -14.02 4.25 42.32
CA LEU A 160 -12.92 4.16 41.35
C LEU A 160 -13.43 3.92 39.90
N THR A 161 -13.61 5.00 39.13
CA THR A 161 -13.89 4.96 37.67
C THR A 161 -12.98 5.97 36.98
N ILE A 162 -12.21 5.53 35.98
CA ILE A 162 -11.33 6.42 35.20
C ILE A 162 -12.09 6.86 33.95
N ALA A 163 -12.51 8.12 33.98
CA ALA A 163 -13.12 8.84 32.87
C ALA A 163 -12.01 9.57 32.08
N LEU A 164 -11.96 9.35 30.77
CA LEU A 164 -11.08 10.10 29.85
C LEU A 164 -11.97 11.09 29.06
N ASN A 165 -11.70 12.39 29.22
CA ASN A 165 -12.28 13.45 28.39
C ASN A 165 -11.14 14.19 27.69
N PHE A 166 -11.14 14.13 26.36
CA PHE A 166 -10.37 15.04 25.53
C PHE A 166 -11.39 15.90 24.80
N GLY A 167 -11.49 17.15 25.26
CA GLY A 167 -12.54 18.07 24.82
C GLY A 167 -12.60 18.19 23.29
N ARG A 168 -13.83 18.27 22.77
CA ARG A 168 -14.09 18.71 21.40
C ARG A 168 -13.44 20.09 21.19
N ILE A 169 -12.35 20.13 20.43
CA ILE A 169 -11.94 21.35 19.74
C ILE A 169 -12.59 21.28 18.36
N CYS A 170 -13.86 21.68 18.30
CA CYS A 170 -14.57 22.21 17.14
C CYS A 170 -15.66 23.13 17.68
#